data_AF-A0A1L7NDY5-F1
#
_entry.id   AF-A0A1L7NDY5-F1
#
_cell.length_a   1.000
_cell.length_b   1.000
_cell.length_c   1.000
_cell.angle_alpha   90.00
_cell.angle_beta   90.00
_cell.angle_gamma   90.00
#
_symmetry.space_group_name_H-M   'P 1'
#
loop_
_entity.id
_entity.type
_entity.pdbx_description
1 polymer ?
#
loop_
_entity_poly.entity_id
_entity_poly.type
_entity_poly.pdbx_seq_one_letter_code
_entity_poly.pdbx_strand_id
1 'polypeptide(L)'
;MVLLHGVGSLGTGWSPCDQGCAPAQPSISQQLHNLFGLLMFLSLTLASALWAWLGNRIAGSRALALFSLACVVLAIITVALMGQAAQNGQLFGLYERLNYGVSVIWAASLAWASLRTPAASPLRMAVI
;
A
#
# COMPACT_ATOMS: atom_id res chain seq x y z
N MET A 1 2.67 -9.84 3.78
CA MET A 1 2.67 -8.64 2.92
C MET A 1 3.45 -7.47 3.51
N VAL A 2 3.27 -7.11 4.80
CA VAL A 2 4.03 -5.99 5.42
C VAL A 2 5.56 -6.17 5.37
N LEU A 3 6.08 -7.37 5.65
CA LEU A 3 7.53 -7.64 5.53
C LEU A 3 8.05 -7.43 4.10
N LEU A 4 7.28 -7.88 3.10
CA LEU A 4 7.62 -7.70 1.68
C LEU A 4 7.63 -6.22 1.30
N HIS A 5 6.66 -5.46 1.80
CA HIS A 5 6.64 -4.01 1.64
C HIS A 5 7.88 -3.36 2.28
N GLY A 6 8.27 -3.79 3.49
CA GLY A 6 9.47 -3.30 4.17
C GLY A 6 10.76 -3.54 3.38
N VAL A 7 10.91 -4.72 2.74
CA VAL A 7 12.03 -4.99 1.82
C VAL A 7 12.02 -4.01 0.65
N GLY A 8 10.86 -3.76 0.05
CA GLY A 8 10.71 -2.75 -0.99
C GLY A 8 11.12 -1.36 -0.51
N SER A 9 10.65 -0.92 0.66
CA SER A 9 11.00 0.38 1.23
C SER A 9 12.51 0.55 1.42
N LEU A 10 13.17 -0.46 2.01
CA LEU A 10 14.62 -0.45 2.18
C LEU A 10 15.34 -0.40 0.82
N GLY A 11 14.87 -1.18 -0.16
CA GLY A 11 15.42 -1.19 -1.51
C GLY A 11 15.30 0.15 -2.23
N THR A 12 14.16 0.83 -2.14
CA THR A 12 13.97 2.18 -2.69
C THR A 12 14.81 3.24 -1.97
N GLY A 13 15.12 3.03 -0.69
CA GLY A 13 15.99 3.93 0.07
C GLY A 13 17.47 3.73 -0.27
N TRP A 14 17.89 2.49 -0.52
CA TRP A 14 19.24 2.16 -0.94
C TRP A 14 19.54 2.54 -2.40
N SER A 15 18.52 2.43 -3.26
CA SER A 15 18.61 2.75 -4.69
C SER A 15 18.00 4.13 -4.94
N PRO A 16 18.78 5.22 -4.96
CA PRO A 16 18.26 6.57 -5.17
C PRO A 16 17.56 6.72 -6.53
N CYS A 17 16.52 7.55 -6.53
CA CYS A 17 15.75 7.92 -7.70
C CYS A 17 16.50 9.02 -8.49
N ASP A 18 16.54 8.88 -9.82
CA ASP A 18 17.04 9.88 -10.74
C ASP A 18 16.12 11.12 -10.74
N GLN A 19 16.67 12.26 -11.16
CA GLN A 19 15.89 13.50 -11.26
C GLN A 19 14.71 13.34 -12.23
N GLY A 20 13.54 13.79 -11.80
CA GLY A 20 12.30 13.68 -12.56
C GLY A 20 11.62 12.30 -12.50
N CYS A 21 12.18 11.31 -11.79
CA CYS A 21 11.63 9.97 -11.50
C CYS A 21 11.39 9.05 -12.71
N ALA A 22 11.20 9.59 -13.92
CA ALA A 22 11.02 8.85 -15.16
C ALA A 22 11.85 9.46 -16.31
N PRO A 23 13.19 9.50 -16.20
CA PRO A 23 14.04 10.00 -17.27
C PRO A 23 13.99 9.07 -18.50
N ALA A 24 14.25 9.63 -19.69
CA ALA A 24 14.30 8.86 -20.94
C ALA A 24 15.39 7.78 -20.96
N GLN A 25 16.48 7.99 -20.22
CA GLN A 25 17.54 7.00 -20.01
C GLN A 25 17.74 6.76 -18.51
N PRO A 26 17.05 5.78 -17.91
CA PRO A 26 17.11 5.52 -16.47
C PRO A 26 18.43 4.85 -16.08
N SER A 27 19.05 5.34 -15.01
CA SER A 27 20.20 4.70 -14.38
C SER A 27 19.83 3.30 -13.85
N ILE A 28 20.84 2.45 -13.59
CA ILE A 28 20.61 1.16 -12.93
C ILE A 28 19.99 1.37 -11.54
N SER A 29 20.36 2.44 -10.84
CA SER A 29 19.76 2.81 -9.56
C SER A 29 18.27 3.08 -9.71
N GLN A 30 17.85 3.85 -10.72
CA GLN A 30 16.44 4.11 -11.00
C GLN A 30 15.67 2.83 -11.37
N GLN A 31 16.28 1.92 -12.13
CA GLN A 31 15.63 0.65 -12.49
C GLN A 31 15.39 -0.21 -11.24
N LEU A 32 16.37 -0.30 -10.34
CA LEU A 32 16.23 -0.98 -9.05
C LEU A 32 15.20 -0.27 -8.16
N HIS A 33 15.23 1.06 -8.09
CA HIS A 33 14.24 1.87 -7.38
C HIS A 33 12.82 1.55 -7.86
N ASN A 34 12.60 1.52 -9.17
CA ASN A 34 11.30 1.20 -9.77
C ASN A 34 10.85 -0.23 -9.45
N LEU A 35 11.77 -1.20 -9.47
CA LEU A 35 11.48 -2.59 -9.11
C LEU A 35 11.04 -2.70 -7.65
N PHE A 36 11.75 -2.04 -6.73
CA PHE A 36 11.39 -2.02 -5.32
C PHE A 36 10.09 -1.23 -5.06
N GLY A 37 9.86 -0.13 -5.78
CA GLY A 37 8.61 0.62 -5.76
C GLY A 37 7.41 -0.22 -6.23
N LEU A 38 7.59 -1.02 -7.29
CA LEU A 38 6.60 -1.99 -7.75
C LEU A 38 6.31 -3.05 -6.67
N LEU A 39 7.35 -3.55 -5.99
CA LEU A 39 7.18 -4.50 -4.88
C LEU A 39 6.37 -3.88 -3.72
N MET A 40 6.64 -2.63 -3.38
CA MET A 40 5.89 -1.88 -2.37
C MET A 40 4.42 -1.72 -2.75
N PHE A 41 4.15 -1.32 -4.01
CA PHE A 41 2.80 -1.16 -4.52
C PHE A 41 2.02 -2.47 -4.51
N LEU A 42 2.58 -3.53 -5.11
CA LEU A 42 1.88 -4.82 -5.21
C LEU A 42 1.60 -5.41 -3.83
N SER A 43 2.56 -5.35 -2.92
CA SER A 43 2.40 -5.93 -1.59
C SER A 43 1.24 -5.33 -0.79
N LEU A 44 1.10 -4.00 -0.73
CA LEU A 44 0.01 -3.35 0.01
C LEU A 44 -1.31 -3.28 -0.78
N THR A 45 -1.27 -3.23 -2.11
CA THR A 45 -2.49 -3.31 -2.93
C THR A 45 -3.12 -4.69 -2.82
N LEU A 46 -2.33 -5.77 -2.88
CA LEU A 46 -2.84 -7.12 -2.68
C LEU A 46 -3.31 -7.34 -1.24
N ALA A 47 -2.61 -6.78 -0.26
CA ALA A 47 -3.04 -6.85 1.14
C ALA A 47 -4.38 -6.15 1.36
N SER A 48 -4.55 -4.93 0.84
CA SER A 48 -5.82 -4.18 0.92
C SER A 48 -6.94 -4.87 0.16
N ALA A 49 -6.67 -5.45 -1.02
CA ALA A 49 -7.64 -6.25 -1.76
C ALA A 49 -8.11 -7.47 -0.98
N LEU A 50 -7.19 -8.17 -0.32
CA LEU A 50 -7.53 -9.29 0.55
C LEU A 50 -8.40 -8.83 1.74
N TRP A 51 -8.08 -7.68 2.34
CA TRP A 51 -8.85 -7.12 3.46
C TRP A 51 -10.20 -6.52 3.07
N ALA A 52 -10.43 -6.20 1.80
CA ALA A 52 -11.78 -5.90 1.31
C ALA A 52 -12.73 -7.08 1.47
N TRP A 53 -12.22 -8.31 1.42
CA TRP A 53 -12.99 -9.53 1.72
C TRP A 53 -12.89 -9.95 3.19
N LEU A 54 -11.67 -9.97 3.75
CA LEU A 54 -11.42 -10.43 5.13
C LEU A 54 -11.99 -9.49 6.20
N GLY A 55 -12.12 -8.19 5.92
CA GLY A 55 -12.64 -7.21 6.88
C GLY A 55 -14.03 -7.58 7.41
N ASN A 56 -14.89 -8.11 6.54
CA ASN A 56 -16.21 -8.62 6.93
C ASN A 56 -16.14 -10.01 7.58
N ARG A 57 -15.31 -10.90 7.05
CA ARG A 57 -15.28 -12.33 7.42
C ARG A 57 -14.60 -12.59 8.76
N ILE A 58 -13.47 -11.93 9.00
CA ILE A 58 -12.62 -12.17 10.18
C ILE A 58 -12.82 -11.05 11.20
N ALA A 59 -12.73 -9.79 10.76
CA ALA A 59 -12.81 -8.66 11.68
C ALA A 59 -14.26 -8.22 11.99
N GLY A 60 -15.27 -8.78 11.31
CA GLY A 60 -16.68 -8.41 11.48
C GLY A 60 -16.97 -6.93 11.18
N SER A 61 -16.08 -6.23 10.47
CA SER A 61 -16.12 -4.79 10.27
C SER A 61 -16.33 -4.45 8.80
N ARG A 62 -17.57 -4.07 8.46
CA ARG A 62 -17.93 -3.59 7.11
C ARG A 62 -17.25 -2.29 6.75
N ALA A 63 -16.99 -1.43 7.74
CA ALA A 63 -16.22 -0.21 7.54
C ALA A 63 -14.80 -0.53 7.06
N LEU A 64 -14.11 -1.49 7.71
CA LEU A 64 -12.75 -1.89 7.33
C LEU A 64 -12.70 -2.52 5.93
N ALA A 65 -13.69 -3.35 5.60
CA ALA A 65 -13.82 -3.96 4.28
C ALA A 65 -14.00 -2.90 3.17
N LEU A 66 -14.94 -1.98 3.32
CA LEU A 66 -15.19 -0.91 2.35
C LEU A 66 -14.02 0.06 2.23
N PHE A 67 -13.41 0.41 3.35
CA PHE A 67 -12.23 1.26 3.36
C PHE A 67 -11.06 0.60 2.64
N SER A 68 -10.82 -0.70 2.87
CA SER A 68 -9.79 -1.45 2.15
C SER A 68 -10.06 -1.49 0.65
N LEU A 69 -11.32 -1.69 0.24
CA LEU A 69 -11.71 -1.62 -1.18
C LEU A 69 -11.46 -0.23 -1.79
N ALA A 70 -11.81 0.84 -1.07
CA ALA A 70 -11.54 2.20 -1.53
C ALA A 70 -10.04 2.46 -1.72
N CYS A 71 -9.20 1.98 -0.80
CA CYS A 71 -7.75 2.07 -0.94
C CYS A 71 -7.22 1.31 -2.17
N VAL A 72 -7.76 0.13 -2.48
CA VAL A 72 -7.41 -0.62 -3.71
C VAL A 72 -7.76 0.18 -4.96
N VAL A 73 -8.98 0.71 -5.01
CA VAL A 73 -9.45 1.51 -6.16
C VAL A 73 -8.56 2.74 -6.34
N LEU A 74 -8.27 3.47 -5.26
CA LEU A 74 -7.38 4.62 -5.31
C LEU A 74 -5.96 4.25 -5.76
N ALA A 75 -5.41 3.14 -5.27
CA ALA A 75 -4.07 2.68 -5.66
C ALA A 75 -4.00 2.35 -7.17
N ILE A 76 -5.03 1.67 -7.71
CA ILE A 76 -5.14 1.38 -9.15
C ILE A 76 -5.26 2.68 -9.96
N ILE A 77 -6.10 3.62 -9.52
CA ILE A 77 -6.25 4.92 -10.18
C ILE A 77 -4.91 5.66 -10.22
N THR A 78 -4.20 5.73 -9.10
CA THR A 78 -2.92 6.44 -9.04
C THR A 78 -1.85 5.80 -9.91
N VAL A 79 -1.79 4.46 -10.00
CA VAL A 79 -0.88 3.77 -10.94
C VAL A 79 -1.25 4.03 -12.39
N ALA A 80 -2.54 4.06 -12.73
CA ALA A 80 -2.96 4.42 -14.09
C ALA A 80 -2.57 5.87 -14.45
N LEU A 81 -2.68 6.80 -13.50
CA LEU A 81 -2.22 8.18 -13.66
C LEU A 81 -0.70 8.28 -13.77
N MET A 82 0.07 7.48 -13.01
CA MET A 82 1.52 7.36 -13.19
C MET A 82 1.89 6.90 -14.60
N GLY A 83 1.19 5.90 -15.14
CA GLY A 83 1.42 5.41 -16.50
C GLY A 83 1.22 6.50 -17.58
N GLN A 84 0.20 7.33 -17.40
CA GLN A 84 -0.05 8.49 -18.28
C GLN A 84 1.01 9.59 -18.07
N ALA A 85 1.37 9.87 -16.81
CA ALA A 85 2.38 10.84 -16.44
C ALA A 85 3.79 10.49 -16.97
N ALA A 86 4.12 9.20 -17.07
CA ALA A 86 5.37 8.72 -17.63
C ALA A 86 5.50 9.07 -19.13
N GLN A 87 4.38 9.15 -19.85
CA GLN A 87 4.38 9.53 -21.27
C GLN A 87 4.44 11.06 -21.45
N ASN A 88 3.76 11.80 -20.57
CA ASN A 88 3.64 13.25 -20.68
C ASN A 88 4.76 14.02 -19.93
N GLY A 89 5.60 13.32 -19.18
CA GLY A 89 6.76 13.87 -18.46
C GLY A 89 6.42 14.80 -17.28
N GLN A 90 5.16 14.83 -16.84
CA GLN A 90 4.66 15.75 -15.81
C GLN A 90 3.95 14.98 -14.69
N LEU A 91 4.11 15.43 -13.44
CA LEU A 91 3.38 14.94 -12.27
C LEU A 91 3.62 13.47 -11.85
N PHE A 92 4.56 12.75 -12.47
CA PHE A 92 4.83 11.34 -12.14
C PHE A 92 5.08 11.12 -10.64
N GLY A 93 6.01 11.90 -10.07
CA GLY A 93 6.33 11.84 -8.64
C GLY A 93 5.18 12.23 -7.70
N LEU A 94 4.21 13.02 -8.17
CA LEU A 94 3.02 13.33 -7.39
C LEU A 94 2.14 12.07 -7.26
N TYR A 95 1.89 11.39 -8.37
CA TYR A 95 1.07 10.18 -8.38
C TYR A 95 1.74 9.03 -7.62
N GLU A 96 3.08 8.93 -7.64
CA GLU A 96 3.84 8.01 -6.77
C GLU A 96 3.57 8.26 -5.28
N ARG A 97 3.70 9.52 -4.84
CA ARG A 97 3.48 9.90 -3.44
C ARG A 97 2.03 9.70 -3.02
N LEU A 98 1.07 9.98 -3.90
CA LEU A 98 -0.35 9.72 -3.64
C LEU A 98 -0.61 8.22 -3.47
N ASN A 99 -0.10 7.39 -4.39
CA ASN A 99 -0.21 5.94 -4.32
C ASN A 99 0.40 5.37 -3.02
N TYR A 100 1.59 5.84 -2.67
CA TYR A 100 2.26 5.46 -1.43
C TYR A 100 1.48 5.92 -0.19
N GLY A 101 1.00 7.16 -0.18
CA GLY A 101 0.19 7.72 0.89
C GLY A 101 -1.07 6.91 1.16
N VAL A 102 -1.82 6.55 0.11
CA VAL A 102 -3.00 5.67 0.22
C VAL A 102 -2.64 4.34 0.87
N SER A 103 -1.52 3.73 0.44
CA SER A 103 -1.06 2.44 0.95
C SER A 103 -0.68 2.49 2.43
N VAL A 104 0.04 3.54 2.85
CA VAL A 104 0.46 3.72 4.26
C VAL A 104 -0.73 4.06 5.16
N ILE A 105 -1.65 4.91 4.69
CA ILE A 105 -2.89 5.22 5.43
C ILE A 105 -3.72 3.93 5.63
N TRP A 106 -3.79 3.08 4.61
CA TRP A 106 -4.44 1.78 4.73
C TRP A 106 -3.77 0.90 5.80
N ALA A 107 -2.45 0.77 5.74
CA ALA A 107 -1.69 -0.03 6.71
C ALA A 107 -1.86 0.48 8.15
N ALA A 108 -1.83 1.81 8.35
CA ALA A 108 -2.07 2.44 9.64
C ALA A 108 -3.49 2.18 10.15
N SER A 109 -4.50 2.26 9.28
CA SER A 109 -5.90 2.00 9.63
C SER A 109 -6.13 0.54 10.02
N LEU A 110 -5.48 -0.39 9.31
CA LEU A 110 -5.53 -1.81 9.66
C LEU A 110 -4.88 -2.10 11.02
N ALA A 111 -3.71 -1.50 11.28
CA ALA A 111 -3.04 -1.63 12.57
C ALA A 111 -3.92 -1.09 13.71
N TRP A 112 -4.51 0.09 13.51
CA TRP A 112 -5.43 0.70 14.47
C TRP A 112 -6.66 -0.16 14.75
N ALA A 113 -7.31 -0.71 13.72
CA ALA A 113 -8.45 -1.60 13.88
C ALA A 113 -8.07 -2.88 14.64
N SER A 114 -6.90 -3.44 14.33
CA SER A 114 -6.38 -4.65 14.99
C SER A 114 -6.10 -4.41 16.48
N LEU A 115 -5.56 -3.25 16.85
CA LEU A 115 -5.27 -2.89 18.25
C LEU A 115 -6.52 -2.56 19.07
N ARG A 116 -7.60 -2.12 18.42
CA ARG A 116 -8.86 -1.74 19.09
C ARG A 116 -9.83 -2.90 19.28
N THR A 117 -9.57 -4.04 18.66
CA THR A 117 -10.38 -5.24 18.89
C THR A 117 -9.98 -5.79 20.26
N PRO A 118 -10.85 -5.77 21.29
CA PRO A 118 -10.52 -6.39 22.56
C PRO A 118 -10.21 -7.85 22.26
N ALA A 119 -9.03 -8.34 22.68
CA ALA A 119 -8.81 -9.78 22.72
C ALA A 119 -10.00 -10.36 23.47
N ALA A 120 -10.78 -11.22 22.81
CA ALA A 120 -11.86 -11.94 23.47
C ALA A 120 -11.19 -12.74 24.59
N SER A 121 -11.21 -12.19 25.80
CA SER A 121 -10.59 -12.83 26.96
C SER A 121 -11.36 -14.12 27.20
N PRO A 122 -10.73 -15.30 27.10
CA PRO A 122 -11.42 -16.57 27.34
C PRO A 122 -11.97 -16.66 28.77
N LEU A 123 -11.58 -15.76 29.68
CA LEU A 123 -12.07 -15.68 31.05
C LEU A 123 -13.49 -15.11 31.20
N ARG A 124 -14.11 -14.55 30.16
CA ARG A 124 -15.47 -14.00 30.26
C ARG A 124 -16.60 -14.99 29.98
N MET A 125 -16.27 -16.21 29.52
CA MET A 125 -17.25 -17.29 29.32
C MET A 125 -17.47 -18.19 30.53
N ALA A 126 -16.65 -18.07 31.58
CA ALA A 126 -16.76 -18.91 32.78
C ALA A 126 -17.66 -18.32 33.89
N VAL A 127 -18.47 -17.29 33.59
CA VAL A 127 -19.28 -16.57 34.59
C VAL A 127 -20.75 -16.46 34.17
N ILE A 128 -21.26 -17.41 33.39
CA ILE A 128 -22.71 -17.53 33.13
C ILE A 128 -23.13 -18.97 33.41
#